data_AF-A0A2N5A6T7-F1
#
_entry.id   AF-A0A2N5A6T7-F1
#
_cell.length_a   1.000
_cell.length_b   1.000
_cell.length_c   1.000
_cell.angle_alpha   90.00
_cell.angle_beta   90.00
_cell.angle_gamma   90.00
#
_symmetry.space_group_name_H-M   'P 1'
#
loop_
_entity.id
_entity.type
_entity.pdbx_description
1 polymer ?
#
loop_
_entity_poly.entity_id
_entity_poly.type
_entity_poly.pdbx_seq_one_letter_code
_entity_poly.pdbx_strand_id
1 'polypeptide(L)'
;YKEGAGAGTGGGRGYEDRIAWLRKLIAWQEEMADSGEMLDEVRSQVFDDRVYVFTPKGDVVDLPAGSTPLDFAYHIHSDVGHRCIGAKIGGRIVPFTYQLQMGDQIEIITQKQPNPSRDWLNPNLGYVTTSRGRSKIHAWFRKQDRDKNILAGRQILDDELEHLGISLKDAEKHLLPRYNFNELDELLAAIGGGDIRLNQMVNFLQAQFNKPSAAEQDAAALKQLQQKTYAPQNRTKDNGRVVVEGVGNLMHHIARCCQPIPGDEIVGFITQGRGISVHRADCDQLAELQSHAPERIV
;
A
#
# COMPACT_ATOMS: atom_id res chain seq x y z
N TYR A 1 6.35 46.84 -53.16
CA TYR A 1 5.54 46.62 -51.95
C TYR A 1 5.52 45.13 -51.71
N LYS A 2 6.27 44.64 -50.71
CA LYS A 2 6.49 43.19 -50.49
C LYS A 2 6.00 42.86 -49.08
N GLU A 3 4.96 42.05 -49.02
CA GLU A 3 4.28 41.62 -47.79
C GLU A 3 5.20 40.74 -46.93
N GLY A 4 5.17 40.97 -45.62
CA GLY A 4 5.92 40.21 -44.63
C GLY A 4 5.10 39.03 -44.10
N ALA A 5 5.67 37.83 -44.20
CA ALA A 5 5.22 36.63 -43.52
C ALA A 5 5.82 36.56 -42.10
N GLY A 6 5.03 36.12 -41.12
CA GLY A 6 5.54 35.79 -39.79
C GLY A 6 4.49 35.73 -38.67
N ALA A 7 3.55 34.78 -38.73
CA ALA A 7 2.74 34.39 -37.57
C ALA A 7 3.05 32.93 -37.23
N GLY A 8 3.87 32.71 -36.21
CA GLY A 8 4.32 31.39 -35.77
C GLY A 8 4.14 31.17 -34.26
N THR A 9 3.42 30.09 -33.96
CA THR A 9 3.64 29.17 -32.82
C THR A 9 3.40 29.66 -31.38
N GLY A 10 2.15 29.54 -30.91
CA GLY A 10 1.80 29.65 -29.48
C GLY A 10 0.82 28.58 -28.95
N GLY A 11 0.28 27.70 -29.81
CA GLY A 11 -0.80 26.77 -29.45
C GLY A 11 -0.41 25.33 -29.09
N GLY A 12 0.84 24.91 -29.33
CA GLY A 12 1.26 23.50 -29.20
C GLY A 12 1.55 23.05 -27.75
N ARG A 13 2.18 23.91 -26.93
CA ARG A 13 2.62 23.56 -25.57
C ARG A 13 1.46 23.19 -24.64
N GLY A 14 0.38 23.97 -24.65
CA GLY A 14 -0.78 23.70 -23.79
C GLY A 14 -1.61 22.45 -24.18
N TYR A 15 -1.37 21.88 -25.37
CA TYR A 15 -1.98 20.63 -25.81
C TYR A 15 -1.12 19.43 -25.41
N GLU A 16 0.21 19.55 -25.52
CA GLU A 16 1.15 18.56 -25.00
C GLU A 16 1.04 18.40 -23.47
N ASP A 17 0.89 19.50 -22.73
CA ASP A 17 0.68 19.48 -21.28
C ASP A 17 -0.62 18.75 -20.90
N ARG A 18 -1.68 18.92 -21.70
CA ARG A 18 -2.97 18.23 -21.53
C ARG A 18 -2.87 16.73 -21.81
N ILE A 19 -2.07 16.33 -22.80
CA ILE A 19 -1.82 14.92 -23.12
C ILE A 19 -0.92 14.28 -22.05
N ALA A 20 0.08 14.99 -21.54
CA ALA A 20 0.91 14.52 -20.43
C ALA A 20 0.07 14.31 -19.16
N TRP A 21 -0.90 15.18 -18.90
CA TRP A 21 -1.87 15.04 -17.82
C TRP A 21 -2.79 13.82 -18.00
N LEU A 22 -3.35 13.61 -19.20
CA LEU A 22 -4.18 12.43 -19.49
C LEU A 22 -3.41 11.12 -19.35
N ARG A 23 -2.13 11.07 -19.72
CA ARG A 23 -1.27 9.89 -19.53
C ARG A 23 -1.02 9.59 -18.05
N LYS A 24 -0.81 10.63 -17.23
CA LYS A 24 -0.70 10.46 -15.77
C LYS A 24 -2.00 9.92 -15.15
N LEU A 25 -3.15 10.35 -15.66
CA LEU A 25 -4.46 9.93 -15.17
C LEU A 25 -4.79 8.46 -15.53
N ILE A 26 -4.29 7.97 -16.67
CA ILE A 26 -4.40 6.55 -17.05
C ILE A 26 -3.45 5.67 -16.22
N ALA A 27 -2.20 6.12 -16.00
CA ALA A 27 -1.26 5.42 -15.10
C ALA A 27 -1.82 5.29 -13.67
N TRP A 28 -2.60 6.29 -13.23
CA TRP A 28 -3.30 6.27 -11.95
C TRP A 28 -4.36 5.16 -11.84
N GLN A 29 -5.04 4.80 -12.95
CA GLN A 29 -6.04 3.73 -12.92
C GLN A 29 -5.42 2.33 -12.73
N GLU A 30 -4.18 2.12 -13.20
CA GLU A 30 -3.47 0.85 -13.06
C GLU A 30 -2.84 0.67 -11.67
N GLU A 31 -2.47 1.75 -10.98
CA GLU A 31 -1.85 1.70 -9.64
C GLU A 31 -2.86 1.76 -8.47
N MET A 32 -4.13 2.07 -8.73
CA MET A 32 -5.17 2.28 -7.71
C MET A 32 -5.67 1.01 -7.00
N ALA A 33 -5.06 -0.14 -7.27
CA ALA A 33 -5.45 -1.40 -6.64
C ALA A 33 -4.84 -1.61 -5.24
N ASP A 34 -3.85 -0.80 -4.79
CA ASP A 34 -3.02 -1.25 -3.65
C ASP A 34 -2.68 -0.24 -2.53
N SER A 35 -3.14 1.03 -2.52
CA SER A 35 -2.87 1.87 -1.34
C SER A 35 -3.78 3.08 -1.14
N GLY A 36 -4.46 3.12 0.02
CA GLY A 36 -5.30 4.25 0.45
C GLY A 36 -4.51 5.47 0.95
N GLU A 37 -3.21 5.34 1.24
CA GLU A 37 -2.36 6.42 1.77
C GLU A 37 -1.86 7.37 0.65
N MET A 38 -1.78 6.89 -0.60
CA MET A 38 -1.33 7.68 -1.75
C MET A 38 -2.41 8.66 -2.28
N LEU A 39 -3.68 8.43 -1.93
CA LEU A 39 -4.82 9.23 -2.40
C LEU A 39 -4.84 10.64 -1.79
N ASP A 40 -4.37 10.81 -0.56
CA ASP A 40 -4.34 12.11 0.11
C ASP A 40 -3.19 13.00 -0.44
N GLU A 41 -2.04 12.39 -0.76
CA GLU A 41 -0.90 13.08 -1.37
C GLU A 41 -1.22 13.58 -2.79
N VAL A 42 -1.93 12.78 -3.58
CA VAL A 42 -2.36 13.18 -4.93
C VAL A 42 -3.51 14.18 -4.89
N ARG A 43 -4.45 14.08 -3.94
CA ARG A 43 -5.50 15.09 -3.75
C ARG A 43 -4.92 16.46 -3.37
N SER A 44 -3.95 16.51 -2.46
CA SER A 44 -3.26 17.78 -2.12
C SER A 44 -2.53 18.37 -3.33
N GLN A 45 -1.89 17.55 -4.18
CA GLN A 45 -1.20 18.08 -5.37
C GLN A 45 -2.12 18.56 -6.49
N VAL A 46 -3.36 18.07 -6.57
CA VAL A 46 -4.27 18.35 -7.70
C VAL A 46 -5.29 19.45 -7.41
N PHE A 47 -5.57 19.75 -6.13
CA PHE A 47 -6.62 20.71 -5.74
C PHE A 47 -6.20 21.82 -4.77
N ASP A 48 -4.95 21.86 -4.28
CA ASP A 48 -4.54 22.97 -3.43
C ASP A 48 -4.30 24.25 -4.25
N ASP A 49 -4.92 25.34 -3.81
CA ASP A 49 -4.50 26.69 -4.17
C ASP A 49 -2.99 26.78 -3.92
N ARG A 50 -2.22 27.28 -4.89
CA ARG A 50 -0.76 27.42 -4.77
C ARG A 50 -0.42 28.85 -4.41
N VAL A 51 0.56 29.08 -3.54
CA VAL A 51 1.06 30.42 -3.23
C VAL A 51 2.43 30.64 -3.87
N TYR A 52 2.61 31.84 -4.46
CA TYR A 52 3.87 32.27 -5.07
C TYR A 52 4.54 33.29 -4.18
N VAL A 53 5.76 32.99 -3.76
CA VAL A 53 6.56 33.83 -2.85
C VAL A 53 7.89 34.19 -3.48
N PHE A 54 8.45 35.34 -3.10
CA PHE A 54 9.70 35.85 -3.64
C PHE A 54 10.86 35.63 -2.68
N THR A 55 12.00 35.19 -3.21
CA THR A 55 13.27 35.25 -2.49
C THR A 55 13.76 36.70 -2.40
N PRO A 56 14.72 37.04 -1.52
CA PRO A 56 15.31 38.37 -1.47
C PRO A 56 16.00 38.78 -2.78
N LYS A 57 16.37 37.79 -3.60
CA LYS A 57 16.99 37.97 -4.93
C LYS A 57 15.99 38.19 -6.06
N GLY A 58 14.68 38.03 -5.78
CA GLY A 58 13.62 38.18 -6.77
C GLY A 58 13.23 36.89 -7.49
N ASP A 59 13.77 35.73 -7.08
CA ASP A 59 13.35 34.44 -7.63
C ASP A 59 11.97 34.06 -7.09
N VAL A 60 11.10 33.53 -7.96
CA VAL A 60 9.76 33.07 -7.56
C VAL A 60 9.82 31.61 -7.14
N VAL A 61 9.23 31.30 -5.99
CA VAL A 61 9.09 29.94 -5.45
C VAL A 61 7.63 29.59 -5.29
N ASP A 62 7.25 28.40 -5.77
CA ASP A 62 5.89 27.86 -5.75
C ASP A 62 5.70 26.88 -4.59
N LEU A 63 4.75 27.19 -3.70
CA LEU A 63 4.45 26.37 -2.51
C LEU A 63 2.94 26.09 -2.43
N PRO A 64 2.51 25.01 -1.75
CA PRO A 64 1.09 24.79 -1.49
C PRO A 64 0.52 25.87 -0.55
N ALA A 65 -0.75 26.24 -0.71
CA ALA A 65 -1.41 27.17 0.20
C ALA A 65 -1.34 26.68 1.65
N GLY A 66 -1.23 27.63 2.58
CA GLY A 66 -1.02 27.33 4.00
C GLY A 66 0.43 26.99 4.36
N SER A 67 1.36 26.97 3.41
CA SER A 67 2.79 26.83 3.69
C SER A 67 3.31 27.92 4.62
N THR A 68 4.29 27.57 5.44
CA THR A 68 4.93 28.48 6.40
C THR A 68 6.31 28.94 5.93
N PRO A 69 6.92 29.95 6.58
CA PRO A 69 8.32 30.31 6.35
C PRO A 69 9.31 29.15 6.54
N LEU A 70 9.00 28.19 7.42
CA LEU A 70 9.83 26.98 7.59
C LEU A 70 9.72 26.07 6.36
N ASP A 71 8.52 25.87 5.83
CA ASP A 71 8.33 25.11 4.58
C ASP A 71 9.14 25.73 3.43
N PHE A 72 9.13 27.07 3.30
CA PHE A 72 9.97 27.79 2.34
C PHE A 72 11.47 27.55 2.57
N ALA A 73 11.95 27.62 3.82
CA ALA A 73 13.35 27.36 4.13
C ALA A 73 13.79 25.94 3.70
N TYR A 74 12.98 24.92 3.98
CA TYR A 74 13.23 23.54 3.57
C TYR A 74 13.04 23.28 2.07
N HIS A 75 12.26 24.12 1.39
CA HIS A 75 12.12 24.11 -0.06
C HIS A 75 13.42 24.55 -0.73
N ILE A 76 14.02 25.66 -0.27
CA ILE A 76 15.31 26.17 -0.76
C ILE A 76 16.42 25.15 -0.51
N HIS A 77 16.64 24.75 0.74
CA HIS A 77 17.66 23.76 1.09
C HIS A 77 17.41 23.16 2.47
N SER A 78 17.77 21.89 2.67
CA SER A 78 17.67 21.25 4.00
C SER A 78 18.48 22.00 5.06
N ASP A 79 19.70 22.42 4.74
CA ASP A 79 20.57 23.11 5.69
C ASP A 79 20.09 24.51 6.05
N VAL A 80 19.40 25.20 5.14
CA VAL A 80 18.76 26.50 5.42
C VAL A 80 17.62 26.28 6.41
N GLY A 81 16.80 25.24 6.20
CA GLY A 81 15.78 24.82 7.15
C GLY A 81 16.32 24.42 8.52
N HIS A 82 17.35 23.56 8.58
CA HIS A 82 17.94 23.11 9.85
C HIS A 82 18.61 24.25 10.64
N ARG A 83 19.09 25.29 9.95
CA ARG A 83 19.73 26.47 10.56
C ARG A 83 18.79 27.65 10.74
N CYS A 84 17.50 27.49 10.42
CA CYS A 84 16.53 28.57 10.50
C CYS A 84 16.28 28.99 11.96
N ILE A 85 16.45 30.28 12.25
CA ILE A 85 16.17 30.87 13.58
C ILE A 85 15.04 31.90 13.55
N GLY A 86 14.71 32.43 12.38
CA GLY A 86 13.63 33.38 12.21
C GLY A 86 13.35 33.64 10.74
N ALA A 87 12.22 34.28 10.47
CA ALA A 87 11.85 34.71 9.13
C ALA A 87 11.42 36.18 9.16
N LYS A 88 11.68 36.88 8.07
CA LYS A 88 11.17 38.22 7.81
C LYS A 88 10.38 38.24 6.51
N ILE A 89 9.31 39.02 6.49
CA ILE A 89 8.52 39.29 5.29
C ILE A 89 8.45 40.79 5.11
N GLY A 90 8.87 41.30 3.94
CA GLY A 90 8.93 42.75 3.67
C GLY A 90 9.74 43.53 4.72
N GLY A 91 10.80 42.92 5.26
CA GLY A 91 11.67 43.52 6.29
C GLY A 91 11.16 43.44 7.73
N ARG A 92 9.95 42.91 7.98
CA ARG A 92 9.39 42.72 9.34
C ARG A 92 9.51 41.27 9.79
N ILE A 93 9.84 41.04 11.06
CA ILE A 93 9.92 39.70 11.63
C ILE A 93 8.50 39.12 11.75
N VAL A 94 8.33 37.88 11.30
CA VAL A 94 7.07 37.13 11.39
C VAL A 94 7.25 35.85 12.21
N PRO A 95 6.21 35.38 12.91
CA PRO A 95 6.26 34.09 13.58
C PRO A 95 6.33 32.95 12.54
N PHE A 96 6.91 31.81 12.93
CA PHE A 96 6.99 30.65 12.05
C PHE A 96 5.64 30.02 11.69
N THR A 97 4.59 30.29 12.48
CA THR A 97 3.21 29.84 12.20
C THR A 97 2.48 30.73 11.19
N TYR A 98 3.09 31.83 10.74
CA TYR A 98 2.52 32.67 9.71
C TYR A 98 2.35 31.86 8.42
N GLN A 99 1.16 31.95 7.80
CA GLN A 99 0.89 31.33 6.51
C GLN A 99 1.26 32.29 5.39
N LEU A 100 2.08 31.81 4.47
CA LEU A 100 2.60 32.60 3.36
C LEU A 100 1.48 33.04 2.42
N GLN A 101 1.51 34.32 2.03
CA GLN A 101 0.55 34.91 1.11
C GLN A 101 1.18 35.16 -0.26
N MET A 102 0.32 35.40 -1.25
CA MET A 102 0.72 35.71 -2.61
C MET A 102 1.58 36.98 -2.67
N GLY A 103 2.78 36.85 -3.22
CA GLY A 103 3.70 37.97 -3.44
C GLY A 103 4.52 38.36 -2.22
N ASP A 104 4.47 37.59 -1.13
CA ASP A 104 5.33 37.83 0.03
C ASP A 104 6.81 37.68 -0.34
N GLN A 105 7.63 38.67 0.00
CA GLN A 105 9.09 38.60 -0.11
C GLN A 105 9.67 38.10 1.21
N ILE A 106 10.20 36.88 1.20
CA ILE A 106 10.64 36.18 2.41
C ILE A 106 12.16 36.22 2.52
N GLU A 107 12.65 36.59 3.70
CA GLU A 107 14.05 36.50 4.08
C GLU A 107 14.19 35.56 5.29
N ILE A 108 14.98 34.50 5.14
CA ILE A 108 15.22 33.53 6.21
C ILE A 108 16.49 33.93 6.96
N ILE A 109 16.38 34.06 8.28
CA ILE A 109 17.51 34.30 9.16
C ILE A 109 18.06 32.94 9.59
N THR A 110 19.32 32.67 9.23
CA THR A 110 20.00 31.42 9.55
C THR A 110 21.13 31.62 10.56
N GLN A 111 21.35 30.63 11.41
CA GLN A 111 22.52 30.56 12.30
C GLN A 111 23.64 29.66 11.73
N LYS A 112 24.79 29.58 12.41
CA LYS A 112 25.94 28.79 11.96
C LYS A 112 25.72 27.27 12.09
N GLN A 113 25.15 26.82 13.21
CA GLN A 113 24.96 25.40 13.51
C GLN A 113 23.51 24.97 13.31
N PRO A 114 23.22 23.77 12.76
CA PRO A 114 21.86 23.28 12.65
C PRO A 114 21.27 23.00 14.05
N ASN A 115 20.06 23.51 14.31
CA ASN A 115 19.34 23.25 15.56
C ASN A 115 17.83 23.24 15.34
N PRO A 116 17.29 22.29 14.55
CA PRO A 116 15.85 22.17 14.39
C PRO A 116 15.17 21.75 15.70
N SER A 117 13.97 22.26 15.94
CA SER A 117 13.15 21.86 17.10
C SER A 117 12.28 20.64 16.79
N ARG A 118 12.06 19.78 17.80
CA ARG A 118 11.13 18.64 17.69
C ARG A 118 9.68 19.11 17.55
N ASP A 119 9.36 20.29 18.09
CA ASP A 119 8.02 20.88 18.02
C ASP A 119 7.58 21.16 16.58
N TRP A 120 8.53 21.36 15.65
CA TRP A 120 8.23 21.59 14.23
C TRP A 120 7.59 20.37 13.55
N LEU A 121 7.78 19.17 14.12
CA LEU A 121 7.18 17.94 13.60
C LEU A 121 5.73 17.76 14.04
N ASN A 122 5.26 18.50 15.05
CA ASN A 122 3.89 18.37 15.53
C ASN A 122 2.93 19.09 14.57
N PRO A 123 2.07 18.37 13.84
CA PRO A 123 1.17 18.97 12.86
C PRO A 123 0.17 19.95 13.50
N ASN A 124 -0.16 19.75 14.78
CA ASN A 124 -1.13 20.59 15.50
C ASN A 124 -0.60 22.00 15.81
N LEU A 125 0.73 22.20 15.80
CA LEU A 125 1.36 23.49 16.09
C LEU A 125 1.46 24.39 14.86
N GLY A 126 1.21 23.85 13.66
CA GLY A 126 1.18 24.63 12.42
C GLY A 126 2.53 25.21 12.00
N TYR A 127 3.65 24.59 12.39
CA TYR A 127 5.00 25.04 12.00
C TYR A 127 5.43 24.59 10.61
N VAL A 128 5.20 23.33 10.26
CA VAL A 128 5.61 22.73 8.98
C VAL A 128 4.43 21.94 8.44
N THR A 129 3.90 22.40 7.32
CA THR A 129 2.73 21.78 6.69
C THR A 129 3.15 20.73 5.67
N THR A 130 4.24 21.00 4.94
CA THR A 130 4.66 20.16 3.83
C THR A 130 5.24 18.82 4.32
N SER A 131 4.89 17.73 3.63
CA SER A 131 5.48 16.40 3.88
C SER A 131 6.99 16.40 3.65
N ARG A 132 7.46 17.14 2.63
CA ARG A 132 8.89 17.30 2.30
C ARG A 132 9.68 17.92 3.45
N GLY A 133 9.19 18.99 4.06
CA GLY A 133 9.84 19.63 5.21
C GLY A 133 9.91 18.68 6.41
N ARG A 134 8.78 18.07 6.77
CA ARG A 134 8.70 17.10 7.88
C ARG A 134 9.65 15.92 7.70
N SER A 135 9.70 15.35 6.50
CA SER A 135 10.59 14.22 6.18
C SER A 135 12.08 14.57 6.37
N LYS A 136 12.50 15.78 5.96
CA LYS A 136 13.88 16.25 6.15
C LYS A 136 14.23 16.42 7.63
N ILE A 137 13.32 16.99 8.42
CA ILE A 137 13.48 17.17 9.87
C ILE A 137 13.57 15.82 10.58
N HIS A 138 12.69 14.87 10.22
CA HIS A 138 12.75 13.50 10.74
C HIS A 138 14.09 12.83 10.41
N ALA A 139 14.56 12.96 9.17
CA ALA A 139 15.85 12.42 8.76
C ALA A 139 17.02 13.03 9.55
N TRP A 140 16.97 14.31 9.87
CA TRP A 140 18.00 14.97 10.69
C TRP A 140 18.06 14.40 12.11
N PHE A 141 16.92 14.26 12.80
CA PHE A 141 16.88 13.68 14.14
C PHE A 141 17.32 12.22 14.14
N ARG A 142 16.92 11.45 13.12
CA ARG A 142 17.37 10.06 12.96
C ARG A 142 18.88 9.94 12.80
N LYS A 143 19.50 10.87 12.07
CA LYS A 143 20.97 10.93 11.95
C LYS A 143 21.66 11.34 13.25
N GLN A 144 21.05 12.23 14.03
CA GLN A 144 21.61 12.63 15.33
C GLN A 144 21.58 11.48 16.34
N ASP A 145 20.51 10.69 16.33
CA ASP A 145 20.36 9.51 17.20
C ASP A 145 21.00 8.24 16.59
N ARG A 146 21.97 8.37 15.65
CA ARG A 146 22.59 7.24 14.94
C ARG A 146 23.09 6.16 15.90
N ASP A 147 23.82 6.52 16.95
CA ASP A 147 24.39 5.53 17.88
C ASP A 147 23.30 4.74 18.62
N LYS A 148 22.20 5.40 18.99
CA LYS A 148 21.04 4.73 19.59
C LYS A 148 20.33 3.84 18.59
N ASN A 149 20.22 4.30 17.34
CA ASN A 149 19.60 3.52 16.26
C ASN A 149 20.43 2.29 15.90
N ILE A 150 21.77 2.35 15.97
CA ILE A 150 22.62 1.17 15.79
C ILE A 150 22.34 0.13 16.86
N LEU A 151 22.29 0.54 18.14
CA LEU A 151 22.00 -0.36 19.25
C LEU A 151 20.60 -0.99 19.13
N ALA A 152 19.58 -0.18 18.86
CA ALA A 152 18.21 -0.66 18.66
C ALA A 152 18.08 -1.57 17.44
N GLY A 153 18.68 -1.19 16.31
CA GLY A 153 18.67 -1.96 15.08
C GLY A 153 19.36 -3.30 15.23
N ARG A 154 20.42 -3.38 16.05
CA ARG A 154 21.08 -4.65 16.36
C ARG A 154 20.18 -5.58 17.13
N GLN A 155 19.52 -5.08 18.17
CA GLN A 155 18.60 -5.88 18.96
C GLN A 155 17.44 -6.41 18.11
N ILE A 156 16.84 -5.55 17.28
CA ILE A 156 15.75 -5.95 16.38
C ILE A 156 16.21 -6.99 15.35
N LEU A 157 17.40 -6.81 14.77
CA LEU A 157 17.93 -7.77 13.79
C LEU A 157 18.25 -9.11 14.47
N ASP A 158 18.87 -9.10 15.64
CA ASP A 158 19.24 -10.32 16.37
C ASP A 158 17.98 -11.13 16.75
N ASP A 159 16.94 -10.47 17.29
CA ASP A 159 15.67 -11.11 17.67
C ASP A 159 15.00 -11.80 16.45
N GLU A 160 15.00 -11.13 15.31
CA GLU A 160 14.36 -11.64 14.09
C GLU A 160 15.17 -12.77 13.44
N LEU A 161 16.50 -12.67 13.50
CA LEU A 161 17.39 -13.74 13.03
C LEU A 161 17.29 -14.98 13.89
N GLU A 162 17.14 -14.83 15.20
CA GLU A 162 16.87 -15.94 16.12
C GLU A 162 15.55 -16.64 15.76
N HIS A 163 14.50 -15.87 15.46
CA HIS A 163 13.21 -16.44 15.02
C HIS A 163 13.32 -17.22 13.70
N LEU A 164 14.16 -16.76 12.78
CA LEU A 164 14.38 -17.40 11.48
C LEU A 164 15.42 -18.53 11.52
N GLY A 165 16.17 -18.66 12.61
CA GLY A 165 17.30 -19.60 12.72
C GLY A 165 18.47 -19.27 11.79
N ILE A 166 18.66 -18.01 11.41
CA ILE A 166 19.70 -17.56 10.47
C ILE A 166 20.86 -16.92 11.25
N SER A 167 22.10 -17.22 10.85
CA SER A 167 23.29 -16.59 11.42
C SER A 167 23.44 -15.13 10.96
N LEU A 168 23.82 -14.23 11.86
CA LEU A 168 24.11 -12.81 11.57
C LEU A 168 25.07 -12.63 10.38
N LYS A 169 26.11 -13.47 10.28
CA LYS A 169 27.10 -13.40 9.20
C LYS A 169 26.51 -13.74 7.83
N ASP A 170 25.49 -14.58 7.79
CA ASP A 170 24.86 -14.96 6.53
C ASP A 170 23.79 -13.95 6.13
N ALA A 171 23.05 -13.40 7.11
CA ALA A 171 22.14 -12.29 6.88
C ALA A 171 22.87 -11.05 6.32
N GLU A 172 24.01 -10.68 6.90
CA GLU A 172 24.82 -9.53 6.47
C GLU A 172 25.23 -9.62 4.98
N LYS A 173 25.67 -10.80 4.51
CA LYS A 173 26.08 -11.01 3.12
C LYS A 173 24.96 -10.75 2.11
N HIS A 174 23.71 -11.01 2.49
CA HIS A 174 22.56 -10.81 1.60
C HIS A 174 21.91 -9.43 1.76
N LEU A 175 21.97 -8.86 2.96
CA LEU A 175 21.36 -7.55 3.25
C LEU A 175 22.20 -6.38 2.75
N LEU A 176 23.53 -6.41 2.90
CA LEU A 176 24.41 -5.32 2.45
C LEU A 176 24.27 -5.02 0.94
N PRO A 177 24.33 -6.02 0.03
CA PRO A 177 24.16 -5.77 -1.40
C PRO A 177 22.73 -5.36 -1.79
N ARG A 178 21.72 -5.84 -1.05
CA ARG A 178 20.30 -5.57 -1.35
C ARG A 178 19.92 -4.11 -1.12
N TYR A 179 20.47 -3.50 -0.08
CA TYR A 179 20.21 -2.12 0.30
C TYR A 179 21.36 -1.16 -0.05
N ASN A 180 22.41 -1.68 -0.69
CA ASN A 180 23.58 -0.91 -1.14
C ASN A 180 24.31 -0.19 0.02
N PHE A 181 24.45 -0.88 1.15
CA PHE A 181 25.26 -0.44 2.29
C PHE A 181 26.64 -1.07 2.25
N ASN A 182 27.65 -0.31 2.68
CA ASN A 182 29.05 -0.78 2.72
C ASN A 182 29.43 -1.31 4.11
N GLU A 183 28.79 -0.79 5.16
CA GLU A 183 29.08 -1.13 6.55
C GLU A 183 27.84 -1.68 7.26
N LEU A 184 28.07 -2.64 8.18
CA LEU A 184 27.01 -3.20 9.02
C LEU A 184 26.35 -2.12 9.89
N ASP A 185 27.12 -1.18 10.43
CA ASP A 185 26.60 -0.11 11.28
C ASP A 185 25.62 0.81 10.53
N GLU A 186 25.79 1.00 9.22
CA GLU A 186 24.84 1.75 8.40
C GLU A 186 23.52 0.98 8.23
N LEU A 187 23.60 -0.33 8.01
CA LEU A 187 22.44 -1.21 7.96
C LEU A 187 21.69 -1.21 9.30
N LEU A 188 22.40 -1.36 10.42
CA LEU A 188 21.83 -1.35 11.76
C LEU A 188 21.19 0.00 12.09
N ALA A 189 21.85 1.11 11.76
CA ALA A 189 21.28 2.44 11.91
C ALA A 189 20.00 2.62 11.08
N ALA A 190 19.96 2.08 9.86
CA ALA A 190 18.78 2.14 8.99
C ALA A 190 17.62 1.27 9.51
N ILE A 191 17.91 0.10 10.10
CA ILE A 191 16.91 -0.77 10.74
C ILE A 191 16.35 -0.08 11.99
N GLY A 192 17.21 0.37 12.91
CA GLY A 192 16.77 1.02 14.15
C GLY A 192 16.12 2.39 13.92
N GLY A 193 16.50 3.08 12.84
CA GLY A 193 15.89 4.33 12.40
C GLY A 193 14.58 4.16 11.64
N GLY A 194 14.20 2.93 11.28
CA GLY A 194 12.96 2.63 10.54
C GLY A 194 13.01 2.98 9.05
N ASP A 195 14.18 3.21 8.47
CA ASP A 195 14.36 3.41 7.02
C ASP A 195 14.15 2.09 6.26
N ILE A 196 14.46 0.97 6.89
CA ILE A 196 14.13 -0.38 6.39
C ILE A 196 12.89 -0.90 7.11
N ARG A 197 11.86 -1.27 6.34
CA ARG A 197 10.68 -1.95 6.88
C ARG A 197 11.04 -3.39 7.27
N LEU A 198 10.88 -3.73 8.54
CA LEU A 198 11.20 -5.06 9.09
C LEU A 198 10.55 -6.18 8.29
N ASN A 199 9.24 -6.11 8.02
CA ASN A 199 8.54 -7.15 7.27
C ASN A 199 9.13 -7.40 5.87
N GLN A 200 9.59 -6.35 5.18
CA GLN A 200 10.21 -6.50 3.85
C GLN A 200 11.58 -7.17 3.97
N MET A 201 12.35 -6.82 4.99
CA MET A 201 13.63 -7.46 5.29
C MET A 201 13.46 -8.95 5.62
N VAL A 202 12.50 -9.28 6.48
CA VAL A 202 12.18 -10.66 6.89
C VAL A 202 11.76 -11.50 5.71
N ASN A 203 10.81 -11.02 4.92
CA ASN A 203 10.35 -11.73 3.72
C ASN A 203 11.49 -11.97 2.73
N PHE A 204 12.42 -11.01 2.60
CA PHE A 204 13.60 -11.17 1.75
C PHE A 204 14.55 -12.24 2.29
N LEU A 205 14.86 -12.22 3.58
CA LEU A 205 15.70 -13.25 4.22
C LEU A 205 15.05 -14.64 4.10
N GLN A 206 13.76 -14.74 4.38
CA GLN A 206 12.99 -15.98 4.18
C GLN A 206 13.06 -16.46 2.74
N ALA A 207 12.89 -15.60 1.74
CA ALA A 207 12.97 -16.00 0.34
C ALA A 207 14.35 -16.53 -0.08
N GLN A 208 15.43 -16.04 0.54
CA GLN A 208 16.81 -16.48 0.25
C GLN A 208 17.16 -17.80 0.95
N PHE A 209 16.84 -17.91 2.24
CA PHE A 209 17.26 -19.02 3.09
C PHE A 209 16.23 -20.14 3.19
N ASN A 210 14.94 -19.78 3.18
CA ASN A 210 13.83 -20.70 3.23
C ASN A 210 13.15 -20.68 1.87
N LYS A 211 13.82 -21.22 0.84
CA LYS A 211 13.11 -21.61 -0.38
C LYS A 211 12.17 -22.73 0.02
N PRO A 212 10.84 -22.51 0.11
CA PRO A 212 9.93 -23.65 0.23
C PRO A 212 10.26 -24.60 -0.91
N SER A 213 10.36 -25.89 -0.60
CA SER A 213 10.45 -26.91 -1.63
C SER A 213 9.34 -26.65 -2.65
N ALA A 214 9.57 -26.91 -3.94
CA ALA A 214 8.56 -26.75 -4.98
C ALA A 214 7.21 -27.41 -4.58
N ALA A 215 7.25 -28.45 -3.73
CA ALA A 215 6.09 -29.11 -3.16
C ALA A 215 5.23 -28.24 -2.20
N GLU A 216 5.82 -27.35 -1.40
CA GLU A 216 5.08 -26.47 -0.48
C GLU A 216 4.46 -25.27 -1.20
N GLN A 217 5.13 -24.75 -2.23
CA GLN A 217 4.56 -23.71 -3.10
C GLN A 217 3.35 -24.23 -3.87
N ASP A 218 3.43 -25.46 -4.38
CA ASP A 218 2.32 -26.10 -5.08
C ASP A 218 1.14 -26.38 -4.13
N ALA A 219 1.42 -26.82 -2.90
CA ALA A 219 0.40 -27.01 -1.86
C ALA A 219 -0.29 -25.70 -1.43
N ALA A 220 0.45 -24.58 -1.35
CA ALA A 220 -0.10 -23.27 -1.05
C ALA A 220 -0.94 -22.72 -2.21
N ALA A 221 -0.49 -22.90 -3.45
CA ALA A 221 -1.24 -22.54 -4.65
C ALA A 221 -2.56 -23.34 -4.77
N LEU A 222 -2.52 -24.64 -4.48
CA LEU A 222 -3.70 -25.51 -4.41
C LEU A 222 -4.71 -25.02 -3.35
N LYS A 223 -4.25 -24.60 -2.16
CA LYS A 223 -5.13 -24.03 -1.12
C LYS A 223 -5.78 -22.71 -1.55
N GLN A 224 -5.04 -21.82 -2.23
CA GLN A 224 -5.60 -20.56 -2.73
C GLN A 224 -6.63 -20.78 -3.86
N LEU A 225 -6.42 -21.78 -4.73
CA LEU A 225 -7.38 -22.18 -5.76
C LEU A 225 -8.67 -22.77 -5.15
N GLN A 226 -8.56 -23.54 -4.06
CA GLN A 226 -9.70 -24.07 -3.32
C GLN A 226 -10.54 -22.96 -2.64
N GLN A 227 -9.90 -21.88 -2.19
CA GLN A 227 -10.62 -20.73 -1.60
C GLN A 227 -11.31 -19.87 -2.67
N LYS A 228 -10.73 -19.71 -3.86
CA LYS A 228 -11.36 -18.98 -4.98
C LYS A 228 -12.51 -19.75 -5.66
N THR A 229 -12.58 -21.06 -5.50
CA THR A 229 -13.68 -21.90 -6.04
C THR A 229 -14.93 -21.91 -5.15
N TYR A 230 -14.90 -21.25 -3.99
CA TYR A 230 -16.09 -20.93 -3.18
C TYR A 230 -16.89 -19.72 -3.67
N ALA A 231 -16.68 -19.26 -4.92
CA ALA A 231 -17.74 -18.55 -5.60
C ALA A 231 -18.91 -19.55 -5.71
N PRO A 232 -20.10 -19.28 -5.12
CA PRO A 232 -21.25 -20.14 -5.35
C PRO A 232 -21.43 -20.14 -6.85
N GLN A 233 -21.11 -21.27 -7.51
CA GLN A 233 -21.46 -21.41 -8.90
C GLN A 233 -22.96 -21.22 -8.91
N ASN A 234 -23.41 -20.10 -9.46
CA ASN A 234 -24.73 -19.93 -10.03
C ASN A 234 -24.82 -20.95 -11.19
N ARG A 235 -24.77 -22.24 -10.84
CA ARG A 235 -25.40 -23.28 -11.61
C ARG A 235 -26.85 -22.86 -11.52
N THR A 236 -27.30 -22.23 -12.60
CA THR A 236 -28.70 -22.11 -12.96
C THR A 236 -29.47 -23.27 -12.33
N LYS A 237 -30.58 -22.95 -11.67
CA LYS A 237 -31.60 -23.92 -11.24
C LYS A 237 -32.10 -24.65 -12.48
N ASP A 238 -31.27 -25.51 -13.03
CA ASP A 238 -31.55 -26.33 -14.19
C ASP A 238 -32.29 -27.51 -13.62
N ASN A 239 -33.60 -27.35 -13.62
CA ASN A 239 -34.60 -28.16 -12.94
C ASN A 239 -34.77 -29.57 -13.55
N GLY A 240 -33.73 -30.08 -14.22
CA GLY A 240 -33.76 -31.31 -15.03
C GLY A 240 -32.74 -32.38 -14.66
N ARG A 241 -31.95 -32.23 -13.57
CA ARG A 241 -30.90 -33.21 -13.23
C ARG A 241 -31.41 -34.51 -12.61
N VAL A 242 -32.53 -34.47 -11.89
CA VAL A 242 -33.13 -35.66 -11.25
C VAL A 242 -34.62 -35.62 -11.50
N VAL A 243 -35.13 -36.66 -12.16
CA VAL A 243 -36.55 -36.87 -12.43
C VAL A 243 -36.99 -38.04 -11.55
N VAL A 244 -37.91 -37.77 -10.62
CA VAL A 244 -38.38 -38.77 -9.65
C VAL A 244 -39.71 -39.30 -10.17
N GLU A 245 -39.79 -40.59 -10.48
CA GLU A 245 -40.99 -41.25 -11.00
C GLU A 245 -41.71 -40.50 -12.14
N GLY A 246 -40.94 -39.87 -13.04
CA GLY A 246 -41.47 -39.10 -14.18
C GLY A 246 -41.87 -37.66 -13.87
N VAL A 247 -41.74 -37.21 -12.62
CA VAL A 247 -41.96 -35.81 -12.21
C VAL A 247 -40.63 -35.08 -12.09
N GLY A 248 -40.41 -34.09 -12.96
CA GLY A 248 -39.25 -33.20 -12.91
C GLY A 248 -39.45 -32.02 -11.95
N ASN A 249 -38.38 -31.23 -11.74
CA ASN A 249 -38.43 -29.97 -10.99
C ASN A 249 -38.86 -30.09 -9.51
N LEU A 250 -38.56 -31.21 -8.86
CA LEU A 250 -38.72 -31.35 -7.41
C LEU A 250 -37.49 -30.78 -6.69
N MET A 251 -37.68 -30.26 -5.48
CA MET A 251 -36.56 -29.85 -4.63
C MET A 251 -35.76 -31.10 -4.25
N HIS A 252 -34.53 -31.21 -4.74
CA HIS A 252 -33.66 -32.35 -4.49
C HIS A 252 -32.22 -31.91 -4.22
N HIS A 253 -31.48 -32.72 -3.49
CA HIS A 253 -30.05 -32.52 -3.22
C HIS A 253 -29.32 -33.87 -3.17
N ILE A 254 -28.05 -33.87 -3.53
CA ILE A 254 -27.19 -35.07 -3.49
C ILE A 254 -26.78 -35.34 -2.04
N ALA A 255 -26.94 -36.59 -1.58
CA ALA A 255 -26.54 -37.00 -0.23
C ALA A 255 -25.01 -36.96 -0.06
N ARG A 256 -24.54 -36.48 1.09
CA ARG A 256 -23.10 -36.37 1.39
C ARG A 256 -22.44 -37.73 1.69
N CYS A 257 -23.22 -38.75 2.01
CA CYS A 257 -22.71 -40.07 2.40
C CYS A 257 -22.20 -40.89 1.21
N CYS A 258 -22.88 -40.84 0.06
CA CYS A 258 -22.54 -41.68 -1.11
C CYS A 258 -22.27 -40.89 -2.39
N GLN A 259 -22.56 -39.58 -2.42
CA GLN A 259 -22.27 -38.66 -3.53
C GLN A 259 -22.45 -39.28 -4.94
N PRO A 260 -23.68 -39.72 -5.29
CA PRO A 260 -23.94 -40.41 -6.55
C PRO A 260 -23.52 -39.57 -7.76
N ILE A 261 -22.88 -40.23 -8.73
CA ILE A 261 -22.42 -39.64 -9.99
C ILE A 261 -23.30 -40.09 -11.16
N PRO A 262 -23.32 -39.36 -12.29
CA PRO A 262 -24.07 -39.78 -13.46
C PRO A 262 -23.63 -41.17 -13.94
N GLY A 263 -24.57 -42.11 -13.98
CA GLY A 263 -24.32 -43.52 -14.30
C GLY A 263 -24.64 -44.47 -13.14
N ASP A 264 -24.67 -43.96 -11.90
CA ASP A 264 -25.08 -44.73 -10.74
C ASP A 264 -26.61 -44.89 -10.68
N GLU A 265 -27.08 -46.04 -10.22
CA GLU A 265 -28.49 -46.21 -9.84
C GLU A 265 -28.76 -45.41 -8.57
N ILE A 266 -29.75 -44.52 -8.65
CA ILE A 266 -30.11 -43.58 -7.58
C ILE A 266 -31.49 -43.89 -7.00
N VAL A 267 -31.62 -43.63 -5.71
CA VAL A 267 -32.88 -43.73 -4.97
C VAL A 267 -33.05 -42.46 -4.15
N GLY A 268 -34.25 -41.90 -4.18
CA GLY A 268 -34.62 -40.71 -3.43
C GLY A 268 -35.20 -41.06 -2.06
N PHE A 269 -34.85 -40.26 -1.04
CA PHE A 269 -35.50 -40.29 0.26
C PHE A 269 -36.10 -38.92 0.57
N ILE A 270 -37.41 -38.87 0.83
CA ILE A 270 -38.13 -37.63 1.12
C ILE A 270 -37.74 -37.16 2.53
N THR A 271 -37.04 -36.03 2.66
CA THR A 271 -36.62 -35.45 3.95
C THR A 271 -37.64 -34.46 4.50
N GLN A 272 -37.60 -34.16 5.81
CA GLN A 272 -38.43 -33.10 6.39
C GLN A 272 -37.78 -31.74 6.10
N GLY A 273 -38.31 -31.01 5.11
CA GLY A 273 -37.98 -29.60 4.85
C GLY A 273 -36.84 -29.31 3.86
N ARG A 274 -36.04 -30.30 3.44
CA ARG A 274 -34.95 -30.12 2.42
C ARG A 274 -35.25 -30.79 1.08
N GLY A 275 -36.49 -31.22 0.87
CA GLY A 275 -36.91 -31.97 -0.32
C GLY A 275 -36.38 -33.39 -0.32
N ILE A 276 -36.03 -33.91 -1.50
CA ILE A 276 -35.58 -35.29 -1.70
C ILE A 276 -34.06 -35.35 -1.56
N SER A 277 -33.55 -36.24 -0.71
CA SER A 277 -32.12 -36.59 -0.65
C SER A 277 -31.85 -37.73 -1.62
N VAL A 278 -30.93 -37.52 -2.55
CA VAL A 278 -30.60 -38.51 -3.59
C VAL A 278 -29.43 -39.35 -3.10
N HIS A 279 -29.69 -40.64 -2.88
CA HIS A 279 -28.72 -41.65 -2.49
C HIS A 279 -28.40 -42.57 -3.66
N ARG A 280 -27.29 -43.31 -3.55
CA ARG A 280 -27.02 -44.46 -4.41
C ARG A 280 -27.87 -45.64 -3.92
N ALA A 281 -28.35 -46.50 -4.82
CA ALA A 281 -29.26 -47.60 -4.50
C ALA A 281 -28.68 -48.59 -3.46
N ASP A 282 -27.36 -48.71 -3.39
CA ASP A 282 -26.60 -49.60 -2.50
C ASP A 282 -26.06 -48.89 -1.23
N CYS A 283 -26.59 -47.73 -0.86
CA CYS A 283 -26.06 -46.96 0.28
C CYS A 283 -26.53 -47.50 1.65
N ASP A 284 -25.58 -47.74 2.57
CA ASP A 284 -25.89 -48.21 3.94
C ASP A 284 -26.83 -47.27 4.71
N GLN A 285 -26.62 -45.95 4.56
CA GLN A 285 -27.46 -44.94 5.20
C GLN A 285 -28.88 -44.90 4.60
N LEU A 286 -29.01 -45.24 3.31
CA LEU A 286 -30.33 -45.40 2.70
C LEU A 286 -31.04 -46.63 3.25
N ALA A 287 -30.33 -47.74 3.43
CA ALA A 287 -30.89 -48.97 4.01
C ALA A 287 -31.39 -48.74 5.45
N GLU A 288 -30.66 -47.95 6.24
CA GLU A 288 -31.09 -47.54 7.59
C GLU A 288 -32.37 -46.70 7.54
N LEU A 289 -32.43 -45.69 6.65
CA LEU A 289 -33.62 -44.87 6.45
C LEU A 289 -34.83 -45.68 5.95
N GLN A 290 -34.59 -46.67 5.11
CA GLN A 290 -35.59 -47.62 4.62
C GLN A 290 -36.17 -48.48 5.74
N SER A 291 -35.34 -48.89 6.70
CA SER A 291 -35.81 -49.67 7.84
C SER A 291 -36.74 -48.86 8.77
N HIS A 292 -36.54 -47.54 8.84
CA HIS A 292 -37.30 -46.66 9.73
C HIS A 292 -38.58 -46.10 9.11
N ALA A 293 -38.55 -45.74 7.82
CA ALA A 293 -39.66 -45.09 7.13
C ALA A 293 -39.68 -45.46 5.64
N PRO A 294 -40.10 -46.71 5.29
CA PRO A 294 -40.09 -47.20 3.91
C PRO A 294 -41.02 -46.40 2.99
N GLU A 295 -42.06 -45.77 3.53
CA GLU A 295 -43.03 -44.95 2.77
C GLU A 295 -42.44 -43.64 2.21
N ARG A 296 -41.21 -43.30 2.59
CA ARG A 296 -40.52 -42.07 2.18
C ARG A 296 -39.48 -42.29 1.09
N ILE A 297 -39.40 -43.49 0.53
CA ILE A 297 -38.49 -43.85 -0.56
C ILE A 297 -39.19 -43.66 -1.90
N VAL A 298 -38.46 -43.11 -2.88
CA VAL A 298 -38.90 -42.81 -4.25
C VAL A 298 -37.78 -43.03 -5.26
#